data_AF-A0A3C0LAX0-F1
#
_entry.id   AF-A0A3C0LAX0-F1
#
_cell.length_a   1.000
_cell.length_b   1.000
_cell.length_c   1.000
_cell.angle_alpha   90.00
_cell.angle_beta   90.00
_cell.angle_gamma   90.00
#
_symmetry.space_group_name_H-M   'P 1'
#
loop_
_entity.id
_entity.type
_entity.pdbx_description
1 polymer ?
#
loop_
_entity_poly.entity_id
_entity_poly.type
_entity_poly.pdbx_seq_one_letter_code
_entity_poly.pdbx_strand_id
1 'polypeptide(L)' 'MAKKYSFKYSKDFLDRTIKVWQPYFPAPLSLKDAREIIDNMTALFSFLIQHDRKSDGNK' A
#
# COMPACT_ATOMS: atom_id res chain seq x y z
N MET A 1 -20.69 -8.78 18.45
CA MET A 1 -19.94 -9.60 17.47
C MET A 1 -18.63 -8.88 17.15
N ALA A 2 -17.49 -9.37 17.65
CA ALA A 2 -16.20 -8.78 17.32
C ALA A 2 -15.90 -9.06 15.84
N LYS A 3 -15.84 -8.01 15.01
CA LYS A 3 -15.34 -8.13 13.63
C LYS A 3 -13.93 -8.71 13.72
N LYS A 4 -13.76 -9.95 13.24
CA LYS A 4 -12.45 -10.59 13.08
C LYS A 4 -11.67 -9.72 12.10
N TYR A 5 -10.87 -8.79 12.62
CA TYR A 5 -9.92 -8.03 11.82
C TYR A 5 -8.87 -9.02 11.33
N SER A 6 -9.14 -9.66 10.19
CA SER A 6 -8.11 -10.26 9.37
C SER A 6 -7.15 -9.14 9.02
N PHE A 7 -6.01 -9.06 9.70
CA PHE A 7 -4.96 -8.12 9.34
C PHE A 7 -4.47 -8.50 7.95
N LYS A 8 -4.90 -7.74 6.92
CA LYS A 8 -4.57 -7.92 5.50
C LYS A 8 -3.06 -8.10 5.25
N TYR A 9 -2.24 -7.57 6.16
CA TYR A 9 -0.80 -7.58 6.11
C TYR A 9 -0.22 -8.12 7.42
N SER A 10 0.85 -8.90 7.33
CA SER A 10 1.60 -9.37 8.50
C SER A 10 2.31 -8.19 9.20
N LYS A 11 2.56 -8.32 10.50
CA LYS A 11 3.30 -7.30 11.26
C LYS A 11 4.70 -7.07 10.69
N ASP A 12 5.43 -8.14 10.36
CA ASP A 12 6.77 -8.05 9.77
C ASP A 12 6.76 -7.26 8.46
N PHE A 13 5.74 -7.45 7.62
CA PHE A 13 5.61 -6.67 6.39
C PHE A 13 5.36 -5.18 6.68
N LEU A 14 4.48 -4.86 7.63
CA LEU A 14 4.23 -3.46 8.04
C LEU A 14 5.48 -2.80 8.62
N ASP A 15 6.24 -3.51 9.47
CA ASP A 15 7.47 -3.00 10.08
C ASP A 15 8.54 -2.72 9.01
N ARG A 16 8.65 -3.58 7.99
CA ARG A 16 9.55 -3.35 6.84
C ARG A 16 9.10 -2.16 6.01
N THR A 17 7.80 -2.01 5.75
CA THR A 17 7.26 -0.83 5.07
C THR A 17 7.62 0.44 5.83
N ILE A 18 7.44 0.48 7.15
CA ILE A 18 7.87 1.64 7.97
C ILE A 18 9.36 1.93 7.77
N LYS A 19 10.23 0.92 7.87
CA LYS A 19 11.68 1.11 7.71
C LYS A 19 12.06 1.72 6.36
N VAL A 20 11.40 1.28 5.28
CA VAL A 20 11.66 1.79 3.92
C VAL A 20 11.19 3.24 3.77
N TRP A 21 10.03 3.58 4.34
CA TRP A 21 9.39 4.87 4.10
C TRP A 21 9.76 5.95 5.12
N GLN A 22 10.16 5.57 6.35
CA GLN A 22 10.46 6.49 7.44
C GLN A 22 11.45 7.62 7.07
N PRO A 23 12.50 7.39 6.25
CA PRO A 23 13.43 8.47 5.87
C PRO A 23 12.78 9.63 5.11
N TYR A 24 11.60 9.42 4.51
CA TYR A 24 10.88 10.42 3.72
C TYR A 24 9.83 11.18 4.53
N PHE A 25 9.64 10.85 5.81
CA PHE A 25 8.65 11.49 6.68
C PHE A 25 9.33 12.08 7.92
N PRO A 26 9.05 13.36 8.24
CA PRO A 26 9.61 14.01 9.42
C PRO A 26 9.02 13.48 10.74
N ALA A 27 7.83 12.85 10.70
CA ALA A 27 7.19 12.25 11.85
C ALA A 27 7.33 10.71 11.84
N PRO A 28 7.41 10.05 13.01
CA PRO A 28 7.40 8.58 13.09
C PRO A 28 6.14 7.99 12.46
N LEU A 29 6.32 7.03 11.56
CA LEU A 29 5.22 6.31 10.91
C LEU A 29 4.66 5.23 11.84
N SER A 30 3.34 5.15 11.90
CA SER A 30 2.61 4.12 12.63
C SER A 30 2.31 2.90 11.75
N LEU A 31 1.87 1.81 12.39
CA LEU A 31 1.35 0.64 11.66
C LEU A 31 0.13 0.95 10.80
N LYS A 32 -0.63 2.01 11.14
CA LYS A 32 -1.74 2.48 10.32
C LYS A 32 -1.21 3.14 9.04
N ASP A 33 -0.23 4.02 9.17
CA ASP A 33 0.37 4.72 8.02
C ASP A 33 1.02 3.73 7.06
N ALA A 34 1.69 2.69 7.60
CA ALA A 34 2.23 1.60 6.79
C ALA A 34 1.16 0.91 5.93
N ARG A 35 -0.04 0.67 6.48
CA ARG A 35 -1.16 0.07 5.72
C ARG A 35 -1.64 1.02 4.63
N GLU A 36 -1.82 2.29 4.95
CA GLU A 36 -2.26 3.31 3.98
C GLU A 36 -1.26 3.48 2.84
N ILE A 37 0.04 3.49 3.14
CA ILE A 37 1.11 3.50 2.13
C ILE A 37 0.97 2.30 1.19
N ILE A 38 0.84 1.07 1.72
CA ILE A 38 0.72 -0.14 0.89
C ILE A 38 -0.54 -0.09 0.03
N ASP A 39 -1.69 0.29 0.62
CA ASP A 39 -2.96 0.33 -0.09
C ASP A 39 -2.94 1.38 -1.21
N ASN A 40 -2.40 2.56 -0.95
CA ASN A 40 -2.27 3.63 -1.96
C ASN A 40 -1.33 3.24 -3.10
N MET A 41 -0.16 2.67 -2.79
CA MET A 41 0.79 2.21 -3.82
C MET A 41 0.18 1.09 -4.67
N THR A 42 -0.50 0.14 -4.05
CA THR A 42 -1.16 -0.97 -4.77
C THR A 42 -2.30 -0.46 -5.66
N ALA A 43 -3.09 0.51 -5.18
CA ALA A 43 -4.13 1.14 -5.96
C ALA A 43 -3.56 1.90 -7.16
N LEU A 44 -2.47 2.65 -6.97
CA LEU A 44 -1.79 3.38 -8.04
C LEU A 44 -1.28 2.44 -9.14
N PHE A 45 -0.53 1.39 -8.77
CA PHE A 45 -0.04 0.43 -9.77
C PHE A 45 -1.19 -0.28 -10.50
N SER A 46 -2.25 -0.63 -9.77
CA SER A 46 -3.45 -1.23 -10.37
C SER A 46 -4.11 -0.29 -11.38
N PHE A 47 -4.16 1.01 -11.09
CA PHE A 47 -4.66 2.03 -12.00
C PHE A 47 -3.79 2.15 -13.26
N LEU A 48 -2.46 2.24 -13.09
CA LEU A 48 -1.51 2.34 -14.21
C LEU A 48 -1.58 1.12 -15.13
N ILE A 49 -1.59 -0.10 -14.58
CA ILE A 49 -1.70 -1.35 -15.34
C ILE A 49 -3.03 -1.41 -16.12
N GLN A 50 -4.14 -0.98 -15.50
CA GLN A 50 -5.44 -0.95 -16.17
C GLN A 50 -5.49 0.05 -17.32
N HIS A 51 -4.83 1.20 -17.16
CA HIS A 51 -4.81 2.22 -18.19
C HIS A 51 -3.92 1.82 -19.37
N ASP A 52 -2.75 1.23 -19.10
CA ASP A 52 -1.83 0.72 -20.12
C ASP A 52 -2.51 -0.32 -21.04
N ARG A 53 -3.25 -1.27 -20.44
CA ARG A 53 -4.06 -2.25 -21.19
C ARG A 53 -5.15 -1.63 -22.06
N LYS A 54 -5.69 -0.48 -21.68
CA LYS A 54 -6.71 0.23 -22.47
C LYS A 54 -6.09 1.01 -23.63
N SER A 55 -4.87 1.53 -23.49
CA SER A 55 -4.16 2.19 -24.60
C SER A 55 -3.72 1.21 -25.69
N ASP A 56 -3.38 -0.04 -25.35
CA ASP A 56 -2.98 -1.04 -26.33
C ASP A 56 -4.15 -1.61 -27.16
N GLY A 57 -5.40 -1.46 -26.69
CA GLY A 57 -6.61 -1.83 -27.45
C GLY A 57 -7.08 -0.78 -28.46
N ASN A 58 -6.36 0.33 -28.60
CA ASN A 58 -6.71 1.46 -29.48
C ASN A 58 -5.69 1.68 -30.61
N LYS A 59 -4.89 0.65 -30.93
CA LYS A 59 -3.98 0.61 -32.09
C LYS A 59 -4.51 -0.32 -33.17
#